data_AF-A0A6G1S025-F1
#
_entry.id   AF-A0A6G1S025-F1
#
_cell.length_a   1.000
_cell.length_b   1.000
_cell.length_c   1.000
_cell.angle_alpha   90.00
_cell.angle_beta   90.00
_cell.angle_gamma   90.00
#
_symmetry.space_group_name_H-M   'P 1'
#
loop_
_entity.id
_entity.type
_entity.pdbx_description
1 polymer ?
#
loop_
_entity_poly.entity_id
_entity_poly.type
_entity_poly.pdbx_seq_one_letter_code
_entity_poly.pdbx_strand_id
1 'polypeptide(L)'
;SFLGEEILKTVDDATQLEYFTEEYDDIKFQGLRRDVTARQLIEVKLIDRLTVEQLHSGQKTIDEVQKSLEKFLTKPTAIAGLYLESSKEILSFASAAKRRIIGKALALAFLEAQAATGFIIDPT
;
A
#
# COMPACT_ATOMS: atom_id res chain seq x y z
N SER A 1 39.80 24.36 -14.83
CA SER A 1 38.47 24.12 -15.45
C SER A 1 37.84 22.93 -14.73
N PHE A 2 36.98 23.16 -13.74
CA PHE A 2 36.42 22.11 -12.87
C PHE A 2 34.87 22.09 -12.84
N LEU A 3 34.21 23.03 -13.52
CA LEU A 3 32.75 23.16 -13.51
C LEU A 3 32.05 22.42 -14.67
N GLY A 4 32.79 22.00 -15.71
CA GLY A 4 32.20 21.36 -16.90
C GLY A 4 31.92 19.86 -16.74
N GLU A 5 32.79 19.11 -16.07
CA GLU A 5 32.61 17.66 -15.88
C GLU A 5 31.52 17.31 -14.86
N GLU A 6 31.35 18.15 -13.82
CA GLU A 6 30.31 17.94 -12.80
C GLU A 6 28.91 18.18 -13.36
N ILE A 7 28.76 19.17 -14.25
CA ILE A 7 27.51 19.45 -14.98
C ILE A 7 27.22 18.34 -15.98
N LEU A 8 28.23 17.83 -16.71
CA LEU A 8 28.03 16.72 -17.65
C LEU A 8 27.62 15.42 -16.93
N LYS A 9 28.17 15.13 -15.73
CA LYS A 9 27.72 14.00 -14.90
C LYS A 9 26.29 14.17 -14.38
N THR A 10 25.94 15.36 -13.88
CA THR A 10 24.57 15.59 -13.37
C THR A 10 23.53 15.57 -14.49
N VAL A 11 23.88 16.01 -15.69
CA VAL A 11 23.00 15.93 -16.86
C VAL A 11 22.88 14.48 -17.35
N ASP A 12 23.95 13.69 -17.35
CA ASP A 12 23.92 12.26 -17.74
C ASP A 12 23.14 11.41 -16.71
N ASP A 13 23.31 11.66 -15.41
CA ASP A 13 22.52 11.00 -14.35
C ASP A 13 21.04 11.38 -14.43
N ALA A 14 20.71 12.64 -14.72
CA ALA A 14 19.32 13.10 -14.85
C ALA A 14 18.65 12.59 -16.14
N THR A 15 19.37 12.56 -17.25
CA THR A 15 18.85 12.01 -18.53
C THR A 15 18.73 10.49 -18.51
N GLN A 16 19.61 9.79 -17.81
CA GLN A 16 19.42 8.36 -17.52
C GLN A 16 18.18 8.15 -16.65
N LEU A 17 18.00 8.92 -15.57
CA LEU A 17 16.82 8.81 -14.71
C LEU A 17 15.51 9.05 -15.46
N GLU A 18 15.45 10.01 -16.39
CA GLU A 18 14.28 10.26 -17.25
C GLU A 18 14.05 9.13 -18.28
N TYR A 19 15.08 8.54 -18.89
CA TYR A 19 14.92 7.44 -19.84
C TYR A 19 14.53 6.09 -19.18
N PHE A 20 14.87 5.89 -17.90
CA PHE A 20 14.49 4.69 -17.14
C PHE A 20 13.04 4.72 -16.62
N THR A 21 12.30 5.83 -16.80
CA THR A 21 10.97 6.04 -16.18
C THR A 21 9.78 5.41 -16.92
N GLU A 22 9.96 4.75 -18.07
CA GLU A 22 8.90 3.94 -18.69
C GLU A 22 9.13 2.44 -18.56
N GLU A 23 10.31 2.03 -18.08
CA GLU A 23 10.62 0.63 -17.79
C GLU A 23 9.70 0.17 -16.65
N TYR A 24 8.88 -0.86 -16.90
CA TYR A 24 8.01 -1.54 -15.93
C TYR A 24 6.62 -0.92 -15.65
N ASP A 25 6.08 -0.09 -16.55
CA ASP A 25 4.67 0.38 -16.46
C ASP A 25 3.64 -0.65 -16.97
N ASP A 26 4.09 -1.71 -17.65
CA ASP A 26 3.31 -2.86 -18.09
C ASP A 26 3.00 -3.84 -16.95
N ILE A 27 3.89 -3.95 -15.96
CA ILE A 27 3.69 -4.76 -14.76
C ILE A 27 2.92 -3.98 -13.71
N LYS A 28 1.78 -4.54 -13.30
CA LYS A 28 0.83 -3.90 -12.38
C LYS A 28 0.45 -4.81 -11.22
N PHE A 29 0.25 -4.18 -10.08
CA PHE A 29 -0.18 -4.78 -8.83
C PHE A 29 -1.47 -4.12 -8.36
N GLN A 30 -2.33 -4.90 -7.70
CA GLN A 30 -3.53 -4.36 -7.09
C GLN A 30 -3.15 -3.43 -5.93
N GLY A 31 -3.50 -2.15 -6.05
CA GLY A 31 -3.42 -1.17 -4.97
C GLY A 31 -4.75 -1.01 -4.22
N LEU A 32 -4.85 0.04 -3.40
CA LEU A 32 -6.03 0.29 -2.57
C LEU A 32 -7.30 0.58 -3.38
N ARG A 33 -7.19 1.37 -4.46
CA ARG A 33 -8.34 1.80 -5.30
C ARG A 33 -8.08 1.62 -6.79
N ARG A 34 -6.82 1.62 -7.19
CA ARG A 34 -6.34 1.49 -8.56
C ARG A 34 -5.08 0.64 -8.53
N ASP A 35 -4.74 0.11 -9.69
CA ASP A 35 -3.47 -0.59 -9.84
C ASP A 35 -2.29 0.36 -9.67
N VAL A 36 -1.17 -0.20 -9.21
CA VAL A 36 0.11 0.47 -9.00
C VAL A 36 1.13 -0.23 -9.90
N THR A 37 1.93 0.55 -10.62
CA THR A 37 2.95 -0.02 -11.52
C THR A 37 4.19 -0.47 -10.75
N ALA A 38 4.94 -1.42 -11.29
CA ALA A 38 6.20 -1.87 -10.71
C ALA A 38 7.19 -0.70 -10.54
N ARG A 39 7.23 0.23 -11.51
CA ARG A 39 8.01 1.46 -11.40
C ARG A 39 7.65 2.29 -10.17
N GLN A 40 6.36 2.57 -9.97
CA GLN A 40 5.90 3.34 -8.79
C GLN A 40 6.34 2.66 -7.49
N LEU A 41 6.28 1.32 -7.44
CA LEU A 41 6.74 0.56 -6.27
C LEU A 41 8.26 0.61 -6.07
N ILE A 42 9.06 0.69 -7.14
CA ILE A 42 10.51 0.91 -7.06
C ILE A 42 10.84 2.31 -6.54
N GLU A 43 10.15 3.34 -7.05
CA GLU A 43 10.33 4.73 -6.62
C GLU A 43 10.13 4.88 -5.11
N VAL A 44 9.13 4.19 -4.56
CA VAL A 44 8.87 4.17 -3.10
C VAL A 44 9.60 3.05 -2.35
N LYS A 45 10.49 2.30 -3.04
CA LYS A 45 11.34 1.23 -2.48
C LYS A 45 10.57 0.09 -1.81
N LEU A 46 9.36 -0.19 -2.30
CA LEU A 46 8.58 -1.35 -1.87
C LEU A 46 9.01 -2.64 -2.59
N ILE A 47 9.56 -2.51 -3.80
CA ILE A 47 10.26 -3.59 -4.51
C ILE A 47 11.56 -3.04 -5.13
N ASP A 48 12.45 -3.94 -5.53
CA ASP A 48 13.69 -3.60 -6.24
C ASP A 48 13.65 -4.06 -7.70
N ARG A 49 14.64 -3.62 -8.49
CA ARG A 49 14.76 -4.00 -9.91
C ARG A 49 14.95 -5.50 -10.11
N LEU A 50 15.68 -6.15 -9.20
CA LEU A 50 15.89 -7.61 -9.22
C LEU A 50 14.55 -8.37 -9.14
N THR A 51 13.61 -7.90 -8.31
CA THR A 51 12.28 -8.50 -8.21
C THR A 51 11.52 -8.40 -9.53
N VAL A 52 11.68 -7.29 -10.27
CA VAL A 52 11.04 -7.09 -11.57
C VAL A 52 11.68 -7.95 -12.66
N GLU A 53 12.99 -8.14 -12.64
CA GLU A 53 13.70 -9.08 -13.52
C GLU A 53 13.28 -10.54 -13.24
N GLN A 54 13.06 -10.90 -11.98
CA GLN A 54 12.54 -12.20 -11.57
C GLN A 54 11.11 -12.45 -12.09
N LEU A 55 10.28 -11.40 -12.15
CA LEU A 55 8.95 -11.47 -12.76
C LEU A 55 9.03 -11.69 -14.27
N HIS A 56 9.88 -10.94 -14.98
CA HIS A 56 10.07 -11.09 -16.43
C HIS A 56 10.61 -12.47 -16.83
N SER A 57 11.56 -12.99 -16.04
CA SER A 57 12.14 -14.32 -16.26
C SER A 57 11.27 -15.48 -15.76
N GLY A 58 10.12 -15.20 -15.14
CA GLY A 58 9.19 -16.21 -14.62
C GLY A 58 9.66 -16.93 -13.35
N GLN A 59 10.72 -16.45 -12.70
CA GLN A 59 11.21 -16.99 -11.42
C GLN A 59 10.28 -16.67 -10.25
N LYS A 60 9.55 -15.55 -10.34
CA LYS A 60 8.49 -15.16 -9.43
C LYS A 60 7.20 -14.93 -10.19
N THR A 61 6.09 -15.13 -9.50
CA THR A 61 4.76 -14.79 -10.04
C THR A 61 4.29 -13.43 -9.51
N ILE A 62 3.35 -12.80 -10.25
CA ILE A 62 2.70 -11.56 -9.81
C ILE A 62 2.02 -11.77 -8.45
N ASP A 63 1.37 -12.91 -8.24
CA ASP A 63 0.67 -13.21 -6.98
C ASP A 63 1.63 -13.32 -5.78
N GLU A 64 2.81 -13.90 -5.97
CA GLU A 64 3.84 -13.97 -4.92
C GLU A 64 4.32 -12.59 -4.48
N VAL A 65 4.58 -11.71 -5.45
CA VAL A 65 5.00 -10.33 -5.18
C VAL A 65 3.84 -9.49 -4.64
N GLN A 66 2.62 -9.67 -5.14
CA GLN A 66 1.41 -9.03 -4.58
C GLN A 66 1.23 -9.40 -3.11
N LYS A 67 1.45 -10.67 -2.76
CA LYS A 67 1.32 -11.14 -1.37
C LYS A 67 2.38 -10.56 -0.45
N SER A 68 3.61 -10.35 -0.91
CA SER A 68 4.64 -9.68 -0.09
C SER A 68 4.31 -8.20 0.12
N LEU A 69 3.58 -7.58 -0.80
CA LEU A 69 3.14 -6.18 -0.77
C LEU A 69 1.80 -5.95 -0.07
N GLU A 70 1.07 -7.01 0.30
CA GLU A 70 -0.27 -6.95 0.91
C GLU A 70 -0.37 -5.89 2.00
N LYS A 71 0.59 -5.88 2.94
CA LYS A 71 0.58 -4.96 4.10
C LYS A 71 0.58 -3.48 3.70
N PHE A 72 1.13 -3.15 2.54
CA PHE A 72 1.28 -1.77 2.07
C PHE A 72 0.17 -1.36 1.10
N LEU A 73 -0.38 -2.32 0.34
CA LEU A 73 -1.28 -2.02 -0.78
C LEU A 73 -2.74 -2.36 -0.51
N THR A 74 -3.01 -3.49 0.16
CA THR A 74 -4.36 -4.09 0.16
C THR A 74 -4.84 -4.55 1.53
N LYS A 75 -3.96 -4.66 2.53
CA LYS A 75 -4.35 -5.09 3.87
C LYS A 75 -4.96 -3.92 4.66
N PRO A 76 -6.15 -4.09 5.23
CA PRO A 76 -6.64 -3.16 6.24
C PRO A 76 -5.72 -3.12 7.46
N THR A 77 -5.39 -1.92 7.94
CA THR A 77 -4.51 -1.71 9.10
C THR A 77 -5.17 -0.98 10.26
N ALA A 78 -6.38 -0.43 10.05
CA ALA A 78 -7.14 0.24 11.10
C ALA A 78 -7.71 -0.75 12.13
N ILE A 79 -8.02 -0.21 13.31
CA ILE A 79 -8.76 -0.95 14.34
C ILE A 79 -10.13 -1.32 13.75
N ALA A 80 -10.44 -2.63 13.75
CA ALA A 80 -11.61 -3.16 13.05
C ALA A 80 -12.92 -3.07 13.87
N GLY A 81 -12.81 -3.16 15.20
CA GLY A 81 -13.97 -3.21 16.07
C GLY A 81 -13.61 -3.42 17.54
N LEU A 82 -14.55 -3.96 18.30
CA LEU A 82 -14.42 -4.22 19.74
C LEU A 82 -14.47 -5.71 20.01
N TYR A 83 -13.62 -6.15 20.94
CA TYR A 83 -13.75 -7.46 21.57
C TYR A 83 -14.38 -7.30 22.95
N LEU A 84 -15.53 -7.94 23.17
CA LEU A 84 -16.23 -7.96 24.44
C LEU A 84 -15.76 -9.16 25.26
N GLU A 85 -14.99 -8.89 26.31
CA GLU A 85 -14.41 -9.94 27.14
C GLU A 85 -15.47 -10.80 27.85
N SER A 86 -16.60 -10.19 28.25
CA SER A 86 -17.66 -10.89 28.98
C SER A 86 -18.43 -11.91 28.15
N SER A 87 -18.63 -11.63 26.86
CA SER A 87 -19.35 -12.52 25.93
C SER A 87 -18.42 -13.22 24.94
N LYS A 88 -17.12 -12.88 24.94
CA LYS A 88 -16.14 -13.33 23.95
C LYS A 88 -16.53 -12.98 22.50
N GLU A 89 -17.35 -11.94 22.34
CA GLU A 89 -17.93 -11.50 21.08
C GLU A 89 -17.08 -10.41 20.42
N ILE A 90 -16.93 -10.46 19.10
CA ILE A 90 -16.34 -9.38 18.31
C ILE A 90 -17.47 -8.57 17.67
N LEU A 91 -17.39 -7.24 17.78
CA LEU A 91 -18.40 -6.32 17.26
C LEU A 91 -17.79 -5.23 16.40
N SER A 92 -18.46 -4.90 15.29
CA SER A 92 -18.19 -3.65 14.57
C SER A 92 -18.56 -2.43 15.43
N PHE A 93 -17.92 -1.28 15.15
CA PHE A 93 -18.25 -0.02 15.83
C PHE A 93 -19.72 0.39 15.67
N ALA A 94 -20.30 0.13 14.50
CA ALA A 94 -21.71 0.39 14.24
C ALA A 94 -22.62 -0.47 15.14
N SER A 95 -22.34 -1.76 15.29
CA SER A 95 -23.09 -2.66 16.17
C SER A 95 -22.91 -2.31 17.64
N ALA A 96 -21.69 -1.98 18.07
CA ALA A 96 -21.40 -1.54 19.43
C ALA A 96 -22.14 -0.24 19.80
N ALA A 97 -22.21 0.72 18.88
CA ALA A 97 -22.98 1.96 19.07
C ALA A 97 -24.49 1.72 19.11
N LYS A 98 -25.03 0.86 18.23
CA LYS A 98 -26.45 0.47 18.25
C LYS A 98 -26.84 -0.18 19.58
N ARG A 99 -25.95 -1.02 20.14
CA ARG A 99 -26.11 -1.67 21.45
C ARG A 99 -25.77 -0.78 22.65
N ARG A 100 -25.39 0.49 22.43
CA ARG A 100 -24.99 1.46 23.46
C ARG A 100 -23.79 1.03 24.31
N ILE A 101 -22.92 0.19 23.78
CA ILE A 101 -21.67 -0.24 24.45
C ILE A 101 -20.65 0.89 24.43
N ILE A 102 -20.60 1.64 23.33
CA ILE A 102 -19.82 2.88 23.20
C ILE A 102 -20.70 4.03 22.72
N GLY A 103 -20.27 5.25 22.98
CA GLY A 103 -20.93 6.46 22.48
C GLY A 103 -20.87 6.59 20.96
N LYS A 104 -21.92 7.15 20.35
CA LYS A 104 -21.99 7.35 18.89
C LYS A 104 -20.85 8.21 18.35
N ALA A 105 -20.42 9.24 19.08
CA ALA A 105 -19.31 10.11 18.67
C ALA A 105 -17.99 9.33 18.56
N LEU A 106 -17.71 8.44 19.52
CA LEU A 106 -16.52 7.60 19.49
C LEU A 106 -16.58 6.58 18.34
N ALA A 107 -17.74 5.94 18.15
CA ALA A 107 -17.94 5.02 17.04
C ALA A 107 -17.76 5.70 15.68
N LEU A 108 -18.25 6.93 15.53
CA LEU A 108 -18.07 7.73 14.32
C LEU A 108 -16.59 8.02 14.05
N ALA A 109 -15.83 8.46 15.06
CA ALA A 109 -14.41 8.74 14.91
C ALA A 109 -13.61 7.50 14.44
N PHE A 110 -13.94 6.30 14.94
CA PHE A 110 -13.31 5.07 14.46
C PHE A 110 -13.70 4.71 13.03
N LEU A 111 -14.97 4.90 12.65
CA LEU A 111 -15.43 4.66 11.29
C LEU A 111 -14.82 5.64 10.27
N GLU A 112 -14.63 6.90 10.67
CA GLU A 112 -13.92 7.91 9.88
C GLU A 112 -12.44 7.54 9.73
N ALA A 113 -11.77 7.11 10.80
CA ALA A 113 -10.39 6.65 10.74
C ALA A 113 -10.24 5.43 9.81
N GLN A 114 -11.17 4.46 9.89
CA GLN A 114 -11.25 3.33 8.97
C GLN A 114 -11.35 3.80 7.51
N ALA A 115 -12.32 4.66 7.21
CA ALA A 115 -12.52 5.22 5.87
C ALA A 115 -11.26 5.97 5.37
N ALA A 116 -10.60 6.74 6.24
CA ALA A 116 -9.38 7.47 5.92
C ALA A 116 -8.19 6.54 5.60
N THR A 117 -8.12 5.37 6.23
CA THR A 117 -7.14 4.32 5.91
C THR A 117 -7.54 3.43 4.72
N GLY A 118 -8.71 3.68 4.13
CA GLY A 118 -9.12 3.10 2.86
C GLY A 118 -10.22 2.04 2.93
N PHE A 119 -10.58 1.54 4.13
CA PHE A 119 -11.50 0.41 4.30
C PHE A 119 -12.50 0.65 5.43
N ILE A 120 -13.77 0.32 5.23
CA ILE A 120 -14.68 0.02 6.35
C ILE A 120 -14.54 -1.47 6.63
N ILE A 121 -14.20 -1.83 7.87
CA ILE A 121 -13.80 -3.19 8.22
C ILE A 121 -14.95 -3.87 8.95
N ASP A 122 -15.38 -5.03 8.46
CA ASP A 122 -16.18 -5.98 9.23
C ASP A 122 -15.23 -6.88 10.04
N PRO A 123 -15.26 -6.84 11.39
CA PRO A 123 -14.35 -7.62 12.20
C PRO A 123 -14.82 -9.07 12.44
N THR A 124 -15.97 -9.48 11.88
CA THR A 124 -16.60 -10.81 12.04
C THR A 124 -16.49 -11.69 10.81
#